data_AF-A0A450WLQ8-F1
#
_entry.id   AF-A0A450WLQ8-F1
#
_cell.length_a   1.000
_cell.length_b   1.000
_cell.length_c   1.000
_cell.angle_alpha   90.00
_cell.angle_beta   90.00
_cell.angle_gamma   90.00
#
_symmetry.space_group_name_H-M   'P 1'
#
loop_
_entity.id
_entity.type
_entity.pdbx_description
1 polymer ?
#
loop_
_entity_poly.entity_id
_entity_poly.type
_entity_poly.pdbx_seq_one_letter_code
_entity_poly.pdbx_strand_id
1 'polypeptide(L)'
;MNKLLISVAVSCSLAIPLNSNALQGDVHGRDLNISGLGWVGHVGIESANYNILEMLSGTTKESNWGYTSELHKNSKSSFKMSSPYWGAKYWNWLVDNQFWRVYNYIVPNADWVEDVGANYTTTVFYNHPSSYQDSRGNWRIRLAKYRCDTYTESMYNTGGIVFSSSVQLPTTIYNALPDKR
;
A
#
# COMPACT_ATOMS: atom_id res chain seq x y z
N MET A 1 -0.04 -21.57 53.19
CA MET A 1 -0.48 -20.49 52.28
C MET A 1 0.30 -20.64 50.97
N ASN A 2 -0.30 -21.28 49.96
CA ASN A 2 0.37 -21.55 48.69
C ASN A 2 0.18 -20.35 47.76
N LYS A 3 1.29 -19.71 47.35
CA LYS A 3 1.28 -18.66 46.33
C LYS A 3 1.28 -19.34 44.95
N LEU A 4 0.19 -19.16 44.22
CA LEU A 4 0.06 -19.57 42.82
C LEU A 4 0.81 -18.56 41.95
N LEU A 5 1.92 -18.98 41.34
CA LEU A 5 2.64 -18.21 40.32
C LEU A 5 1.94 -18.44 38.97
N ILE A 6 1.21 -17.44 38.49
CA ILE A 6 0.67 -17.42 37.13
C ILE A 6 1.79 -16.92 36.22
N SER A 7 2.43 -17.85 35.49
CA SER A 7 3.33 -17.53 34.40
C SER A 7 2.49 -17.17 33.17
N VAL A 8 2.42 -15.89 32.84
CA VAL A 8 1.86 -15.43 31.56
C VAL A 8 2.97 -15.56 30.52
N ALA A 9 2.94 -16.66 29.77
CA ALA A 9 3.77 -16.81 28.58
C ALA A 9 3.25 -15.84 27.52
N VAL A 10 3.88 -14.68 27.39
CA VAL A 10 3.72 -13.81 26.22
C VAL A 10 4.40 -14.52 25.06
N SER A 11 3.60 -15.21 24.24
CA SER A 11 4.04 -15.70 22.95
C SER A 11 4.29 -14.49 22.04
N CYS A 12 5.51 -13.96 22.07
CA CYS A 12 6.03 -13.18 20.94
C CYS A 12 6.11 -14.15 19.76
N SER A 13 5.08 -14.16 18.93
CA SER A 13 5.16 -14.74 17.60
C SER A 13 6.33 -14.07 16.89
N LEU A 14 7.46 -14.76 16.82
CA LEU A 14 8.54 -14.41 15.91
C LEU A 14 7.96 -14.52 14.50
N ALA A 15 7.45 -13.40 13.98
CA ALA A 15 7.19 -13.26 12.56
C ALA A 15 8.53 -13.50 11.87
N ILE A 16 8.69 -14.69 11.30
CA ILE A 16 9.81 -15.00 10.42
C ILE A 16 9.70 -13.98 9.29
N PRO A 17 10.68 -13.09 9.08
CA PRO A 17 10.59 -12.13 8.00
C PRO A 17 10.53 -12.90 6.69
N LEU A 18 9.35 -12.91 6.05
CA LEU A 18 9.20 -13.41 4.71
C LEU A 18 10.08 -12.58 3.76
N ASN A 19 11.02 -13.28 3.13
CA ASN A 19 11.86 -12.92 1.98
C ASN A 19 12.42 -11.48 1.92
N SER A 20 13.73 -11.35 2.12
CA SER A 20 14.49 -10.09 2.06
C SER A 20 14.67 -9.48 0.66
N ASN A 21 14.17 -10.10 -0.40
CA ASN A 21 14.44 -9.69 -1.78
C ASN A 21 13.26 -8.95 -2.44
N ALA A 22 12.46 -8.19 -1.69
CA ALA A 22 11.29 -7.50 -2.25
C ALA A 22 11.63 -6.72 -3.54
N LEU A 23 10.77 -6.87 -4.56
CA LEU A 23 10.95 -6.36 -5.93
C LEU A 23 9.95 -5.24 -6.20
N GLN A 24 10.21 -4.48 -7.28
CA GLN A 24 9.26 -3.48 -7.76
C GLN A 24 7.89 -4.14 -7.99
N GLY A 25 6.84 -3.51 -7.47
CA GLY A 25 5.46 -4.00 -7.52
C GLY A 25 5.04 -4.82 -6.31
N ASP A 26 5.96 -5.30 -5.47
CA ASP A 26 5.62 -6.04 -4.24
C ASP A 26 4.72 -5.21 -3.33
N VAL A 27 3.75 -5.87 -2.68
CA VAL A 27 2.91 -5.23 -1.67
C VAL A 27 3.49 -5.52 -0.30
N HIS A 28 3.81 -4.45 0.42
CA HIS A 28 4.34 -4.48 1.77
C HIS A 28 3.21 -4.27 2.76
N GLY A 29 3.17 -5.11 3.80
CA GLY A 29 2.16 -5.04 4.84
C GLY A 29 2.78 -4.76 6.21
N ARG A 30 2.07 -3.98 7.04
CA ARG A 30 2.42 -3.73 8.45
C ARG A 30 1.16 -3.43 9.27
N ASP A 31 1.25 -3.55 10.58
CA ASP A 31 0.16 -3.17 11.47
C ASP A 31 -0.17 -1.67 11.36
N LEU A 32 -1.39 -1.26 11.72
CA LEU A 32 -1.63 0.16 12.02
C LEU A 32 -0.91 0.53 13.32
N ASN A 33 -0.28 1.71 13.34
CA ASN A 33 0.27 2.28 14.57
C ASN A 33 -0.84 2.93 15.43
N ILE A 34 -1.92 2.18 15.67
CA ILE A 34 -3.09 2.60 16.44
C ILE A 34 -3.46 1.47 17.41
N SER A 35 -3.51 1.80 18.70
CA SER A 35 -3.83 0.84 19.76
C SER A 35 -5.17 0.14 19.48
N GLY A 36 -5.17 -1.20 19.52
CA GLY A 36 -6.35 -2.03 19.28
C GLY A 36 -6.76 -2.22 17.81
N LEU A 37 -6.10 -1.53 16.85
CA LEU A 37 -6.41 -1.61 15.41
C LEU A 37 -5.25 -2.16 14.57
N GLY A 38 -4.18 -2.66 15.19
CA GLY A 38 -3.02 -3.22 14.48
C GLY A 38 -3.42 -4.25 13.41
N TRP A 39 -4.39 -5.12 13.74
CA TRP A 39 -4.91 -6.19 12.87
C TRP A 39 -5.57 -5.70 11.56
N VAL A 40 -6.03 -4.45 11.50
CA VAL A 40 -6.57 -3.82 10.27
C VAL A 40 -5.46 -3.54 9.28
N GLY A 41 -4.30 -3.14 9.81
CA GLY A 41 -3.06 -2.95 9.10
C GLY A 41 -3.00 -1.83 8.07
N HIS A 42 -1.90 -1.85 7.33
CA HIS A 42 -1.52 -0.86 6.34
C HIS A 42 -0.73 -1.52 5.23
N VAL A 43 -0.97 -1.11 4.00
CA VAL A 43 -0.27 -1.62 2.82
C VAL A 43 0.32 -0.51 1.97
N GLY A 44 1.43 -0.82 1.29
CA GLY A 44 2.05 0.03 0.29
C GLY A 44 2.67 -0.79 -0.84
N ILE A 45 2.95 -0.14 -1.97
CA ILE A 45 3.55 -0.78 -3.15
C ILE A 45 5.02 -0.39 -3.25
N GLU A 46 5.90 -1.35 -3.52
CA GLU A 46 7.30 -1.07 -3.83
C GLU A 46 7.44 -0.43 -5.23
N SER A 47 7.96 0.80 -5.27
CA SER A 47 8.24 1.57 -6.49
C SER A 47 9.55 1.17 -7.17
N ALA A 48 9.83 1.80 -8.32
CA ALA A 48 11.05 1.54 -9.09
C ALA A 48 12.37 1.74 -8.31
N ASN A 49 12.37 2.63 -7.31
CA ASN A 49 13.57 3.01 -6.56
C ASN A 49 13.69 2.30 -5.20
N TYR A 50 13.04 1.14 -5.04
CA TYR A 50 13.00 0.38 -3.78
C TYR A 50 12.36 1.14 -2.59
N ASN A 51 11.63 2.21 -2.88
CA ASN A 51 10.82 2.96 -1.92
C ASN A 51 9.39 2.44 -1.92
N ILE A 52 8.70 2.55 -0.78
CA ILE A 52 7.31 2.15 -0.64
C ILE A 52 6.40 3.37 -0.85
N LEU A 53 5.48 3.23 -1.80
CA LEU A 53 4.39 4.15 -2.04
C LEU A 53 3.22 3.79 -1.12
N GLU A 54 2.87 4.70 -0.22
CA GLU A 54 1.85 4.45 0.80
C GLU A 54 0.99 5.69 1.08
N MET A 55 -0.30 5.47 1.35
CA MET A 55 -1.26 6.53 1.67
C MET A 55 -1.27 6.84 3.18
N LEU A 56 -0.84 8.02 3.60
CA LEU A 56 -0.76 8.41 5.01
C LEU A 56 -1.76 9.51 5.36
N SER A 57 -2.87 9.13 5.99
CA SER A 57 -3.87 10.08 6.48
C SER A 57 -3.26 11.12 7.42
N GLY A 58 -3.58 12.38 7.19
CA GLY A 58 -3.18 13.49 8.07
C GLY A 58 -1.71 13.91 7.96
N THR A 59 -0.95 13.27 7.06
CA THR A 59 0.42 13.69 6.73
C THR A 59 0.47 14.08 5.27
N THR A 60 0.79 15.35 4.99
CA THR A 60 0.81 15.89 3.64
C THR A 60 2.21 16.27 3.20
N LYS A 61 2.48 16.12 1.91
CA LYS A 61 3.66 16.65 1.23
C LYS A 61 3.24 17.38 -0.05
N GLU A 62 4.13 18.12 -0.67
CA GLU A 62 3.92 18.65 -2.02
C GLU A 62 4.28 17.56 -3.06
N SER A 63 3.41 17.36 -4.06
CA SER A 63 3.68 16.51 -5.21
C SER A 63 4.55 17.23 -6.24
N ASN A 64 5.13 16.51 -7.20
CA ASN A 64 5.96 17.10 -8.25
C ASN A 64 5.17 18.08 -9.14
N TRP A 65 3.83 17.99 -9.14
CA TRP A 65 2.94 18.89 -9.88
C TRP A 65 2.43 20.06 -9.02
N GLY A 66 2.95 20.23 -7.80
CA GLY A 66 2.63 21.34 -6.90
C GLY A 66 1.32 21.17 -6.12
N TYR A 67 0.79 19.94 -6.02
CA TYR A 67 -0.42 19.67 -5.25
C TYR A 67 -0.09 19.16 -3.85
N THR A 68 -0.91 19.51 -2.85
CA THR A 68 -0.86 18.85 -1.54
C THR A 68 -1.31 17.40 -1.70
N SER A 69 -0.48 16.46 -1.22
CA SER A 69 -0.66 15.01 -1.40
C SER A 69 -0.43 14.27 -0.09
N GLU A 70 -1.28 13.27 0.17
CA GLU A 70 -1.17 12.30 1.26
C GLU A 70 -0.58 10.96 0.77
N LEU A 71 -0.11 10.89 -0.47
CA LEU A 71 0.66 9.76 -1.00
C LEU A 71 2.15 9.99 -0.79
N HIS A 72 2.78 9.11 -0.02
CA HIS A 72 4.19 9.21 0.36
C HIS A 72 5.03 8.17 -0.35
N LYS A 73 6.27 8.52 -0.66
CA LYS A 73 7.28 7.64 -1.24
C LYS A 73 8.38 7.46 -0.22
N ASN A 74 8.13 6.58 0.74
CA ASN A 74 8.99 6.39 1.91
C ASN A 74 10.08 5.35 1.63
N SER A 75 11.21 5.47 2.31
CA SER A 75 12.21 4.41 2.26
C SER A 75 11.63 3.11 2.82
N LYS A 76 12.03 1.97 2.25
CA LYS A 76 11.64 0.64 2.74
C LYS A 76 11.93 0.45 4.23
N SER A 77 13.05 0.99 4.71
CA SER A 77 13.40 0.98 6.13
C SER A 77 12.41 1.78 6.97
N SER A 78 12.03 2.98 6.54
CA SER A 78 11.04 3.82 7.24
C SER A 78 9.68 3.11 7.34
N PHE A 79 9.21 2.53 6.24
CA PHE A 79 7.97 1.75 6.22
C PHE A 79 8.00 0.60 7.25
N LYS A 80 9.07 -0.21 7.22
CA LYS A 80 9.22 -1.37 8.11
C LYS A 80 9.32 -1.01 9.59
N MET A 81 9.88 0.16 9.92
CA MET A 81 10.06 0.60 11.31
C MET A 81 8.84 1.35 11.86
N SER A 82 7.88 1.73 11.00
CA SER A 82 6.72 2.53 11.41
C SER A 82 5.76 1.77 12.34
N SER A 83 5.71 0.44 12.23
CA SER A 83 4.89 -0.47 13.04
C SER A 83 5.33 -1.92 12.78
N PRO A 84 4.84 -2.91 13.56
CA PRO A 84 5.17 -4.33 13.30
C PRO A 84 4.92 -4.72 11.84
N TYR A 85 5.99 -5.16 11.18
CA TYR A 85 6.02 -5.44 9.75
C TYR A 85 5.64 -6.89 9.46
N TRP A 86 4.75 -7.11 8.49
CA TRP A 86 4.27 -8.44 8.13
C TRP A 86 5.17 -9.14 7.11
N GLY A 87 5.81 -8.36 6.24
CA GLY A 87 6.54 -8.89 5.09
C GLY A 87 6.14 -8.20 3.80
N ALA A 88 6.75 -8.66 2.71
CA ALA A 88 6.35 -8.31 1.35
C ALA A 88 5.72 -9.54 0.71
N LYS A 89 4.61 -9.36 -0.01
CA LYS A 89 4.03 -10.41 -0.84
C LYS A 89 3.95 -9.94 -2.27
N TYR A 90 4.13 -10.92 -3.15
CA TYR A 90 3.93 -10.71 -4.56
C TYR A 90 3.46 -12.00 -5.21
N TRP A 91 2.74 -11.86 -6.31
CA TRP A 91 2.23 -13.02 -7.02
C TRP A 91 3.34 -13.74 -7.77
N ASN A 92 3.78 -14.89 -7.27
CA ASN A 92 4.88 -15.64 -7.85
C ASN A 92 4.73 -15.87 -9.38
N TRP A 93 3.55 -16.31 -9.78
CA TRP A 93 3.17 -16.44 -11.19
C TRP A 93 3.24 -15.11 -11.98
N LEU A 94 2.96 -13.94 -11.38
CA LEU A 94 3.09 -12.66 -12.10
C LEU A 94 4.57 -12.31 -12.34
N VAL A 95 5.52 -12.67 -11.48
CA VAL A 95 6.96 -12.41 -11.75
C VAL A 95 7.39 -13.33 -12.88
N ASP A 96 6.97 -14.59 -12.85
CA ASP A 96 7.39 -15.58 -13.83
C ASP A 96 6.71 -15.42 -15.20
N ASN A 97 5.48 -14.88 -15.24
CA ASN A 97 4.65 -14.90 -16.46
C ASN A 97 4.12 -13.53 -16.90
N GLN A 98 4.07 -12.53 -16.01
CA GLN A 98 3.47 -11.22 -16.30
C GLN A 98 4.28 -10.05 -15.76
N PHE A 99 5.59 -10.22 -15.62
CA PHE A 99 6.52 -9.19 -15.17
C PHE A 99 6.37 -7.89 -15.95
N TRP A 100 6.08 -8.01 -17.26
CA TRP A 100 5.80 -6.86 -18.12
C TRP A 100 4.64 -6.00 -17.62
N ARG A 101 3.59 -6.56 -17.00
CA ARG A 101 2.46 -5.77 -16.48
C ARG A 101 2.90 -4.88 -15.33
N VAL A 102 3.79 -5.38 -14.48
CA VAL A 102 4.29 -4.62 -13.33
C VAL A 102 5.16 -3.47 -13.77
N TYR A 103 6.11 -3.75 -14.64
CA TYR A 103 7.08 -2.77 -15.11
C TYR A 103 6.50 -1.73 -16.08
N ASN A 104 5.44 -2.07 -16.81
CA ASN A 104 4.86 -1.15 -17.80
C ASN A 104 3.56 -0.48 -17.34
N TYR A 105 2.87 -1.02 -16.32
CA TYR A 105 1.56 -0.51 -15.90
C TYR A 105 1.49 -0.26 -14.40
N ILE A 106 1.72 -1.27 -13.54
CA ILE A 106 1.47 -1.12 -12.10
C ILE A 106 2.41 -0.10 -11.48
N VAL A 107 3.73 -0.30 -11.59
CA VAL A 107 4.73 0.57 -10.95
C VAL A 107 4.76 1.96 -11.61
N PRO A 108 4.78 2.10 -12.96
CA PRO A 108 4.72 3.41 -13.59
C PRO A 108 3.46 4.20 -13.24
N ASN A 109 2.30 3.54 -13.14
CA ASN A 109 1.06 4.23 -12.74
C ASN A 109 1.10 4.60 -11.25
N ALA A 110 1.63 3.75 -10.38
CA ALA A 110 1.81 4.05 -8.96
C ALA A 110 2.71 5.27 -8.74
N ASP A 111 3.84 5.33 -9.46
CA ASP A 111 4.76 6.47 -9.46
C ASP A 111 4.12 7.72 -10.07
N TRP A 112 3.37 7.59 -11.18
CA TRP A 112 2.67 8.73 -11.78
C TRP A 112 1.61 9.34 -10.84
N VAL A 113 0.86 8.52 -10.11
CA VAL A 113 -0.10 9.03 -9.11
C VAL A 113 0.63 9.76 -7.98
N GLU A 114 1.84 9.35 -7.63
CA GLU A 114 2.67 10.06 -6.65
C GLU A 114 3.15 11.42 -7.16
N ASP A 115 3.58 11.50 -8.42
CA ASP A 115 3.97 12.74 -9.09
C ASP A 115 2.82 13.75 -9.15
N VAL A 116 1.62 13.28 -9.51
CA VAL A 116 0.42 14.12 -9.60
C VAL A 116 -0.09 14.48 -8.21
N GLY A 117 -0.23 13.51 -7.33
CA GLY A 117 -0.76 13.66 -5.97
C GLY A 117 -2.10 12.96 -5.75
N ALA A 118 -2.34 12.58 -4.50
CA ALA A 118 -3.57 11.92 -4.07
C ALA A 118 -3.97 12.34 -2.65
N ASN A 119 -5.27 12.39 -2.39
CA ASN A 119 -5.83 12.65 -1.06
C ASN A 119 -6.25 11.35 -0.38
N TYR A 120 -6.13 11.28 0.92
CA TYR A 120 -6.61 10.15 1.71
C TYR A 120 -8.13 10.13 1.78
N THR A 121 -8.72 8.94 1.88
CA THR A 121 -10.13 8.74 2.27
C THR A 121 -10.29 7.56 3.19
N THR A 122 -11.26 7.66 4.11
CA THR A 122 -11.64 6.55 5.00
C THR A 122 -12.64 5.60 4.33
N THR A 123 -13.26 6.00 3.22
CA THR A 123 -14.25 5.21 2.48
C THR A 123 -13.60 4.31 1.44
N VAL A 124 -14.24 3.19 1.15
CA VAL A 124 -13.92 2.29 0.03
C VAL A 124 -14.10 2.94 -1.35
N PHE A 125 -14.87 4.03 -1.42
CA PHE A 125 -15.02 4.82 -2.64
C PHE A 125 -13.75 5.63 -2.91
N TYR A 126 -13.15 5.40 -4.07
CA TYR A 126 -11.93 6.03 -4.52
C TYR A 126 -12.09 6.61 -5.93
N ASN A 127 -11.15 7.47 -6.35
CA ASN A 127 -11.03 7.86 -7.75
C ASN A 127 -9.57 7.89 -8.18
N HIS A 128 -9.32 7.48 -9.43
CA HIS A 128 -8.04 7.69 -10.11
C HIS A 128 -7.90 9.16 -10.53
N PRO A 129 -6.69 9.71 -10.68
CA PRO A 129 -6.53 11.05 -11.23
C PRO A 129 -7.09 11.12 -12.65
N SER A 130 -7.76 12.22 -12.97
CA SER A 130 -8.39 12.43 -14.28
C SER A 130 -8.40 13.90 -14.67
N SER A 131 -8.19 14.21 -15.95
CA SER A 131 -8.34 15.56 -16.47
C SER A 131 -9.82 15.89 -16.75
N TYR A 132 -10.18 17.16 -16.57
CA TYR A 132 -11.51 17.68 -16.91
C TYR A 132 -11.42 19.15 -17.32
N GLN A 133 -12.37 19.64 -18.11
CA GLN A 133 -12.50 21.08 -18.37
C GLN A 133 -13.40 21.72 -17.32
N ASP A 134 -12.93 22.83 -16.73
CA ASP A 134 -13.75 23.65 -15.83
C ASP A 134 -14.81 24.46 -16.60
N SER A 135 -15.70 25.14 -15.88
CA SER A 135 -16.78 25.94 -16.48
C SER A 135 -16.29 27.11 -17.35
N ARG A 136 -14.98 27.40 -17.33
CA ARG A 136 -14.31 28.42 -18.14
C ARG A 136 -13.52 27.80 -19.30
N GLY A 137 -13.64 26.50 -19.53
CA GLY A 137 -12.96 25.75 -20.59
C GLY A 137 -11.49 25.43 -20.30
N ASN A 138 -10.98 25.74 -19.10
CA ASN A 138 -9.58 25.42 -18.77
C ASN A 138 -9.47 23.96 -18.35
N TRP A 139 -8.44 23.29 -18.84
CA TRP A 139 -8.09 21.95 -18.38
C TRP A 139 -7.57 21.98 -16.94
N ARG A 140 -8.16 21.13 -16.10
CA ARG A 140 -7.83 20.92 -14.69
C ARG A 140 -7.61 19.43 -14.44
N ILE A 141 -6.93 19.13 -13.35
CA ILE A 141 -6.76 17.76 -12.87
C ILE A 141 -7.56 17.58 -11.61
N ARG A 142 -8.35 16.51 -11.58
CA ARG A 142 -8.93 15.97 -10.36
C ARG A 142 -7.88 15.03 -9.77
N LEU A 143 -7.39 15.36 -8.58
CA LEU A 143 -6.48 14.50 -7.84
C LEU A 143 -7.14 13.16 -7.50
N ALA A 144 -6.30 12.15 -7.31
CA ALA A 144 -6.74 10.88 -6.78
C ALA A 144 -7.33 11.02 -5.37
N LYS A 145 -8.18 10.09 -4.99
CA LYS A 145 -8.66 9.93 -3.62
C LYS A 145 -8.64 8.47 -3.25
N TYR A 146 -7.82 8.09 -2.26
CA TYR A 146 -7.59 6.69 -1.88
C TYR A 146 -7.45 6.47 -0.38
N ARG A 147 -7.82 5.28 0.07
CA ARG A 147 -7.22 4.61 1.21
C ARG A 147 -6.06 3.72 0.76
N CYS A 148 -5.18 3.30 1.66
CA CYS A 148 -4.05 2.43 1.34
C CYS A 148 -4.43 1.14 0.57
N ASP A 149 -5.49 0.43 0.98
CA ASP A 149 -6.02 -0.73 0.25
C ASP A 149 -6.54 -0.39 -1.15
N THR A 150 -7.43 0.61 -1.28
CA THR A 150 -7.98 1.04 -2.57
C THR A 150 -6.92 1.57 -3.53
N TYR A 151 -5.86 2.19 -3.00
CA TYR A 151 -4.71 2.63 -3.79
C TYR A 151 -4.03 1.40 -4.38
N THR A 152 -3.66 0.42 -3.53
CA THR A 152 -3.02 -0.82 -3.98
C THR A 152 -3.88 -1.57 -4.99
N GLU A 153 -5.18 -1.71 -4.71
CA GLU A 153 -6.16 -2.29 -5.65
C GLU A 153 -6.20 -1.56 -6.98
N SER A 154 -6.30 -0.22 -6.97
CA SER A 154 -6.37 0.59 -8.18
C SER A 154 -5.12 0.42 -9.05
N MET A 155 -3.91 0.36 -8.46
CA MET A 155 -2.68 0.19 -9.24
C MET A 155 -2.61 -1.20 -9.87
N TYR A 156 -2.99 -2.25 -9.14
CA TYR A 156 -3.04 -3.61 -9.69
C TYR A 156 -4.13 -3.75 -10.77
N ASN A 157 -5.28 -3.09 -10.59
CA ASN A 157 -6.34 -3.02 -11.60
C ASN A 157 -5.86 -2.38 -12.90
N THR A 158 -4.98 -1.36 -12.85
CA THR A 158 -4.37 -0.80 -14.07
C THR A 158 -3.44 -1.77 -14.79
N GLY A 159 -2.84 -2.71 -14.05
CA GLY A 159 -2.12 -3.85 -14.61
C GLY A 159 -3.04 -4.96 -15.11
N GLY A 160 -4.36 -4.86 -14.93
CA GLY A 160 -5.34 -5.90 -15.27
C GLY A 160 -5.44 -7.04 -14.25
N ILE A 161 -4.98 -6.83 -13.02
CA ILE A 161 -5.06 -7.80 -11.92
C ILE A 161 -6.12 -7.31 -10.93
N VAL A 162 -7.17 -8.12 -10.75
CA VAL A 162 -8.31 -7.79 -9.91
C VAL A 162 -8.31 -8.66 -8.66
N PHE A 163 -8.48 -8.06 -7.49
CA PHE A 163 -8.63 -8.78 -6.23
C PHE A 163 -10.08 -9.27 -6.07
N SER A 164 -10.28 -10.50 -5.62
CA SER A 164 -11.61 -11.14 -5.56
C SER A 164 -12.44 -10.80 -4.32
N SER A 165 -11.89 -10.06 -3.36
CA SER A 165 -12.55 -9.81 -2.07
C SER A 165 -13.42 -8.55 -2.11
N SER A 166 -14.66 -8.67 -1.64
CA SER A 166 -15.58 -7.54 -1.40
C SER A 166 -15.20 -6.67 -0.19
N VAL A 167 -14.24 -7.11 0.63
CA VAL A 167 -13.82 -6.44 1.87
C VAL A 167 -12.41 -5.88 1.70
N GLN A 168 -12.33 -4.57 1.46
CA GLN A 168 -11.08 -3.83 1.23
C GLN A 168 -10.33 -3.54 2.54
N LEU A 169 -10.07 -4.51 3.40
CA LEU A 169 -9.11 -4.27 4.50
C LEU A 169 -7.68 -4.40 3.96
N PRO A 170 -6.72 -3.62 4.46
CA PRO A 170 -5.31 -3.75 4.09
C PRO A 170 -4.79 -5.18 4.25
N THR A 171 -5.15 -5.84 5.35
CA THR A 171 -4.86 -7.27 5.60
C THR A 171 -5.44 -8.20 4.54
N THR A 172 -6.62 -7.89 4.00
CA THR A 172 -7.25 -8.69 2.94
C THR A 172 -6.48 -8.54 1.62
N ILE A 173 -6.13 -7.32 1.23
CA ILE A 173 -5.30 -7.06 0.03
C ILE A 173 -3.96 -7.78 0.16
N TYR A 174 -3.31 -7.64 1.32
CA TYR A 174 -2.03 -8.30 1.59
C TYR A 174 -2.14 -9.82 1.48
N ASN A 175 -3.16 -10.44 2.10
CA ASN A 175 -3.34 -11.90 2.09
C ASN A 175 -3.89 -12.47 0.78
N ALA A 176 -4.46 -11.63 -0.09
CA ALA A 176 -4.86 -12.05 -1.44
C ALA A 176 -3.64 -12.36 -2.33
N LEU A 177 -2.45 -11.89 -1.96
CA LEU A 177 -1.19 -12.18 -2.63
C LEU A 177 -0.54 -13.44 -2.02
N PRO A 178 0.04 -14.34 -2.83
CA PRO A 178 0.69 -15.54 -2.31
C PRO A 178 2.00 -15.20 -1.60
N ASP A 179 2.33 -16.03 -0.61
CA ASP A 179 3.53 -15.89 0.24
C ASP A 179 4.82 -16.42 -0.40
N LYS A 180 4.72 -17.09 -1.56
CA LYS A 180 5.87 -17.78 -2.14
C LYS A 180 6.52 -16.92 -3.22
N ARG A 181 7.84 -16.78 -3.07
CA ARG A 181 8.78 -16.73 -4.19
C ARG A 181 9.32 -18.13 -4.47
#